data_AF-A0A669Q5J9-F1
#
_entry.id   AF-A0A669Q5J9-F1
#
_cell.length_a   1.000
_cell.length_b   1.000
_cell.length_c   1.000
_cell.angle_alpha   90.00
_cell.angle_beta   90.00
_cell.angle_gamma   90.00
#
_symmetry.space_group_name_H-M   'P 1'
#
loop_
_entity.id
_entity.type
_entity.pdbx_description
1 polymer ?
#
loop_
_entity_poly.entity_id
_entity_poly.type
_entity_poly.pdbx_seq_one_letter_code
_entity_poly.pdbx_strand_id
1 'polypeptide(L)'
;MAAPRRPSGGGLRRAPQDGRLEEINKEFLCDPKFSDEEDLEEKLAVFKEKYMEFDLNNQGEIDLMSVKRMMEKMGVPKTHLELKKMISEVTGGVSETISYQDFVNVMLGKRSAVLKLVMMFEGKANESNPKPSGPPPERDIASLP
;
A
#
# COMPACT_ATOMS: atom_id res chain seq x y z
N MET A 1 -19.70 25.61 -22.26
CA MET A 1 -18.45 24.94 -22.69
C MET A 1 -17.85 24.26 -21.48
N ALA A 2 -17.91 22.92 -21.41
CA ALA A 2 -17.30 22.17 -20.32
C ALA A 2 -15.80 21.98 -20.63
N ALA A 3 -14.94 22.32 -19.69
CA ALA A 3 -13.49 22.12 -19.83
C ALA A 3 -13.15 20.63 -19.95
N PRO A 4 -12.17 20.24 -20.78
CA PRO A 4 -11.75 18.86 -20.90
C PRO A 4 -11.15 18.39 -19.56
N ARG A 5 -11.66 17.25 -19.07
CA ARG A 5 -11.09 16.55 -17.92
C ARG A 5 -9.62 16.21 -18.24
N ARG A 6 -8.70 16.68 -17.40
CA ARG A 6 -7.29 16.25 -17.46
C ARG A 6 -7.24 14.72 -17.37
N PRO A 7 -6.45 14.04 -18.22
CA PRO A 7 -6.13 12.64 -17.98
C PRO A 7 -5.31 12.56 -16.70
N SER A 8 -5.72 11.72 -15.75
CA SER A 8 -4.91 11.34 -14.59
C SER A 8 -3.66 10.64 -15.10
N GLY A 9 -2.57 11.39 -15.27
CA GLY A 9 -1.29 10.88 -15.73
C GLY A 9 -0.68 9.93 -14.72
N GLY A 10 -0.63 8.64 -15.06
CA GLY A 10 0.01 7.60 -14.24
C GLY A 10 0.78 6.56 -15.08
N GLY A 11 1.16 6.90 -16.32
CA GLY A 11 1.66 5.92 -17.29
C GLY A 11 3.18 5.87 -17.54
N LEU A 12 3.97 6.87 -17.15
CA LEU A 12 5.34 7.02 -17.69
C LEU A 12 6.49 7.05 -16.66
N ARG A 13 6.21 6.87 -15.37
CA ARG A 13 7.24 6.91 -14.30
C ARG A 13 7.61 5.55 -13.68
N ARG A 14 7.04 4.44 -14.17
CA ARG A 14 7.22 3.12 -13.55
C ARG A 14 8.56 2.45 -13.87
N ALA A 15 9.11 2.63 -15.08
CA ALA A 15 10.30 1.89 -15.52
C ALA A 15 11.60 2.25 -14.77
N PRO A 16 11.94 3.53 -14.49
CA PRO A 16 13.16 3.86 -13.73
C PRO A 16 13.07 3.37 -12.28
N GLN A 17 11.86 3.29 -11.74
CA GLN A 17 11.64 2.84 -10.38
C GLN A 17 11.79 1.33 -10.25
N ASP A 18 11.27 0.55 -11.21
CA ASP A 18 11.37 -0.92 -11.21
C ASP A 18 12.84 -1.39 -11.10
N GLY A 19 13.76 -0.81 -11.88
CA GLY A 19 15.17 -1.15 -11.80
C GLY A 19 15.81 -0.88 -10.44
N ARG A 20 15.41 0.19 -9.75
CA ARG A 20 15.89 0.49 -8.38
C ARG A 20 15.35 -0.52 -7.36
N LEU A 21 14.09 -0.93 -7.49
CA LEU A 21 13.52 -1.94 -6.58
C LEU A 21 14.16 -3.32 -6.81
N GLU A 22 14.49 -3.63 -8.07
CA GLU A 22 15.21 -4.84 -8.45
C GLU A 22 16.63 -4.90 -7.85
N GLU A 23 17.33 -3.77 -7.84
CA GLU A 23 18.66 -3.67 -7.21
C GLU A 23 18.57 -3.92 -5.70
N ILE A 24 17.57 -3.34 -5.03
CA ILE A 24 17.32 -3.60 -3.61
C ILE A 24 16.96 -5.07 -3.36
N ASN A 25 16.15 -5.70 -4.23
CA ASN A 25 15.84 -7.13 -4.11
C ASN A 25 17.11 -8.00 -4.17
N LYS A 26 18.06 -7.67 -5.05
CA LYS A 26 19.36 -8.38 -5.12
C LYS A 26 20.19 -8.22 -3.86
N GLU A 27 20.13 -7.06 -3.20
CA GLU A 27 20.76 -6.87 -1.89
C GLU A 27 20.15 -7.79 -0.83
N PHE A 28 18.82 -7.90 -0.78
CA PHE A 28 18.12 -8.80 0.13
C PHE A 28 18.43 -10.28 -0.14
N LEU A 29 18.56 -10.69 -1.41
CA LEU A 29 18.94 -12.06 -1.79
C LEU A 29 20.38 -12.41 -1.38
N CYS A 30 21.28 -11.42 -1.33
CA CYS A 30 22.66 -11.61 -0.92
C CYS A 30 22.90 -11.44 0.59
N ASP A 31 21.92 -10.93 1.34
CA ASP A 31 22.06 -10.65 2.78
C ASP A 31 21.92 -11.97 3.58
N PRO A 32 22.98 -12.41 4.31
CA PRO A 32 22.94 -13.63 5.13
C PRO A 32 21.82 -13.65 6.17
N LYS A 33 21.28 -12.49 6.55
CA LYS A 33 20.16 -12.39 7.48
C LYS A 33 18.88 -13.08 6.98
N PHE A 34 18.71 -13.18 5.66
CA PHE A 34 17.52 -13.75 5.03
C PHE A 34 17.79 -15.08 4.32
N SER A 35 18.97 -15.69 4.53
CA SER A 35 19.32 -16.97 3.88
C SER A 35 18.38 -18.13 4.20
N ASP A 36 17.73 -18.06 5.35
CA ASP A 36 16.80 -19.09 5.83
C ASP A 36 15.34 -18.82 5.40
N GLU A 37 15.07 -17.71 4.70
CA GLU A 37 13.73 -17.42 4.20
C GLU A 37 13.42 -18.26 2.95
N GLU A 38 12.49 -19.19 3.10
CA GLU A 38 11.95 -19.97 1.99
C GLU A 38 11.27 -19.05 0.96
N ASP A 39 11.43 -19.36 -0.34
CA ASP A 39 10.83 -18.62 -1.45
C ASP A 39 11.11 -17.11 -1.41
N LEU A 40 12.28 -16.69 -0.90
CA LEU A 40 12.64 -15.29 -0.73
C LEU A 40 12.53 -14.49 -2.04
N GLU A 41 13.02 -15.04 -3.15
CA GLU A 41 12.96 -14.38 -4.46
C GLU A 41 11.52 -14.13 -4.91
N GLU A 42 10.64 -15.13 -4.77
CA GLU A 42 9.21 -15.00 -5.10
C GLU A 42 8.51 -13.99 -4.17
N LYS A 43 8.81 -14.04 -2.87
CA LYS A 43 8.31 -13.06 -1.88
C LYS A 43 8.72 -11.64 -2.26
N LEU A 44 9.99 -11.42 -2.61
CA LEU A 44 10.52 -10.13 -3.00
C LEU A 44 9.88 -9.61 -4.31
N ALA A 45 9.58 -10.49 -5.26
CA ALA A 45 8.83 -10.13 -6.45
C ALA A 45 7.41 -9.64 -6.09
N VAL A 46 6.69 -10.37 -5.23
CA VAL A 46 5.35 -9.97 -4.75
C VAL A 46 5.40 -8.66 -3.97
N PHE A 47 6.40 -8.45 -3.11
CA PHE A 47 6.56 -7.21 -2.36
C PHE A 47 6.86 -6.02 -3.28
N LYS A 48 7.68 -6.23 -4.32
CA LYS A 48 7.93 -5.21 -5.35
C LYS A 48 6.64 -4.78 -6.03
N GLU A 49 5.86 -5.75 -6.51
CA GLU A 49 4.57 -5.49 -7.16
C GLU A 49 3.63 -4.72 -6.23
N LYS A 50 3.48 -5.19 -4.99
CA LYS A 50 2.63 -4.53 -3.98
C LYS A 50 3.08 -3.13 -3.64
N TYR A 51 4.38 -2.90 -3.53
CA TYR A 51 4.92 -1.58 -3.28
C TYR A 51 4.63 -0.61 -4.44
N MET A 52 4.66 -1.10 -5.68
CA MET A 52 4.32 -0.32 -6.87
C MET A 52 2.81 -0.04 -7.04
N GLU A 53 1.93 -0.69 -6.27
CA GLU A 53 0.50 -0.37 -6.24
C GLU A 53 0.18 0.92 -5.47
N PHE A 54 1.11 1.40 -4.64
CA PHE A 54 0.96 2.66 -3.93
C PHE A 54 1.10 3.87 -4.86
N ASP A 55 0.42 4.96 -4.51
CA ASP A 55 0.65 6.27 -5.10
C ASP A 55 1.89 6.92 -4.47
N LEU A 56 3.07 6.54 -4.95
CA LEU A 56 4.37 6.94 -4.41
C LEU A 56 4.68 8.42 -4.68
N ASN A 57 5.49 9.01 -3.81
CA ASN A 57 5.95 10.39 -3.94
C ASN A 57 7.05 10.53 -5.01
N ASN A 58 7.58 11.75 -5.19
CA ASN A 58 8.63 12.03 -6.19
C ASN A 58 9.97 11.32 -5.94
N GLN A 59 10.19 10.80 -4.73
CA GLN A 59 11.39 10.03 -4.36
C GLN A 59 11.18 8.51 -4.50
N GLY A 60 9.97 8.08 -4.87
CA GLY A 60 9.60 6.68 -4.96
C GLY A 60 9.29 6.03 -3.60
N GLU A 61 8.89 6.84 -2.62
CA GLU A 61 8.57 6.42 -1.26
C GLU A 61 7.09 6.55 -0.95
N ILE A 62 6.60 5.73 -0.01
CA ILE A 62 5.22 5.81 0.47
C ILE A 62 5.17 6.92 1.52
N ASP A 63 4.44 7.99 1.23
CA ASP A 63 4.23 9.09 2.16
C ASP A 63 2.85 8.97 2.84
N LEU A 64 2.55 9.95 3.70
CA LEU A 64 1.26 10.01 4.40
C LEU A 64 0.07 10.03 3.43
N MET A 65 0.19 10.68 2.28
CA MET A 65 -0.87 10.76 1.28
C MET A 65 -1.06 9.42 0.57
N SER A 66 0.02 8.70 0.30
CA SER A 66 -0.01 7.33 -0.22
C SER A 66 -0.80 6.40 0.72
N VAL A 67 -0.48 6.39 2.02
CA VAL A 67 -1.18 5.55 3.01
C VAL A 67 -2.65 5.98 3.16
N LYS A 68 -2.91 7.29 3.22
CA LYS A 68 -4.27 7.82 3.29
C LYS A 68 -5.14 7.31 2.15
N ARG A 69 -4.66 7.44 0.92
CA ARG A 69 -5.42 7.06 -0.26
C ARG A 69 -5.66 5.56 -0.33
N MET A 70 -4.68 4.75 0.08
CA MET A 70 -4.87 3.30 0.20
C MET A 70 -5.97 2.96 1.20
N MET A 71 -5.96 3.55 2.41
CA MET A 71 -7.00 3.37 3.42
C MET A 71 -8.39 3.76 2.92
N GLU A 72 -8.49 4.90 2.22
CA GLU A 72 -9.73 5.37 1.59
C GLU A 72 -10.21 4.39 0.50
N LYS A 73 -9.31 3.86 -0.32
CA LYS A 73 -9.62 2.87 -1.37
C LYS A 73 -10.20 1.57 -0.79
N MET A 74 -9.76 1.18 0.41
CA MET A 74 -10.30 0.03 1.13
C MET A 74 -11.59 0.32 1.91
N GLY A 75 -12.06 1.57 1.92
CA GLY A 75 -13.27 1.96 2.67
C GLY A 75 -13.07 2.03 4.18
N VAL A 76 -11.82 2.08 4.66
CA VAL A 76 -11.47 2.18 6.08
C VAL A 76 -10.68 3.46 6.30
N PRO A 77 -11.31 4.65 6.26
CA PRO A 77 -10.61 5.90 6.47
C PRO A 77 -10.00 5.96 7.86
N LYS A 78 -8.82 6.58 7.95
CA LYS A 78 -8.02 6.71 9.18
C LYS A 78 -7.73 8.17 9.47
N THR A 79 -7.58 8.49 10.76
CA THR A 79 -7.19 9.85 11.18
C THR A 79 -5.74 10.13 10.80
N HIS A 80 -5.38 11.41 10.68
CA HIS A 80 -4.00 11.84 10.40
C HIS A 80 -2.99 11.26 11.39
N LEU A 81 -3.36 11.18 12.67
CA LEU A 81 -2.50 10.62 13.72
C LEU A 81 -2.32 9.11 13.55
N GLU A 82 -3.37 8.36 13.23
CA GLU A 82 -3.25 6.92 12.95
C GLU A 82 -2.35 6.68 11.73
N LEU A 83 -2.53 7.44 10.65
CA LEU A 83 -1.70 7.33 9.46
C LEU A 83 -0.21 7.58 9.75
N LYS A 84 0.10 8.63 10.54
CA LYS A 84 1.48 8.89 11.00
C LYS A 84 2.04 7.74 11.84
N LYS A 85 1.22 7.16 12.73
CA LYS A 85 1.63 5.99 13.52
C LYS A 85 1.94 4.78 12.64
N MET A 86 1.11 4.50 11.63
CA MET A 86 1.35 3.39 10.70
C MET A 86 2.69 3.51 9.98
N ILE A 87 3.08 4.73 9.58
CA ILE A 87 4.40 4.98 8.98
C ILE A 87 5.51 4.76 10.01
N SER A 88 5.37 5.35 11.20
CA SER A 88 6.36 5.23 12.27
C SER A 88 6.57 3.78 12.74
N GLU A 89 5.55 2.93 12.71
CA GLU A 89 5.67 1.51 13.03
C GLU A 89 6.59 0.78 12.04
N VAL A 90 6.56 1.19 10.77
CA VAL A 90 7.35 0.59 9.71
C VAL A 90 8.77 1.11 9.70
N THR A 91 8.95 2.43 9.81
CA THR A 91 10.27 3.07 9.79
C THR A 91 11.00 2.99 11.13
N GLY A 92 10.33 2.57 12.21
CA GLY A 92 10.87 2.68 13.56
C GLY A 92 10.97 4.13 14.04
N GLY A 93 10.22 5.05 13.43
CA GLY A 93 10.15 6.47 13.82
C GLY A 93 11.31 7.33 13.32
N VAL A 94 12.20 6.79 12.49
CA VAL A 94 13.35 7.53 11.94
C VAL A 94 13.00 8.35 10.69
N SER A 95 11.89 8.03 10.03
CA SER A 95 11.44 8.69 8.81
C SER A 95 9.92 8.91 8.81
N GLU A 96 9.48 9.98 8.15
CA GLU A 96 8.07 10.30 7.87
C GLU A 96 7.56 9.66 6.55
N THR A 97 8.43 8.96 5.83
CA THR A 97 8.13 8.20 4.61
C THR A 97 8.68 6.78 4.74
N ILE A 98 8.02 5.82 4.08
CA ILE A 98 8.46 4.41 4.07
C ILE A 98 9.23 4.18 2.77
N SER A 99 10.50 3.81 2.91
CA SER A 99 11.29 3.33 1.77
C SER A 99 10.93 1.90 1.41
N TYR A 100 11.32 1.45 0.22
CA TYR A 100 11.11 0.05 -0.17
C TYR A 100 11.84 -0.92 0.77
N GLN A 101 13.03 -0.54 1.25
CA GLN A 101 13.80 -1.36 2.19
C GLN A 101 13.09 -1.50 3.55
N ASP A 102 12.47 -0.43 4.06
CA ASP A 102 11.65 -0.49 5.28
C ASP A 102 10.44 -1.42 5.09
N PHE A 103 9.78 -1.30 3.93
CA PHE A 103 8.64 -2.12 3.56
C PHE A 103 9.00 -3.61 3.54
N VAL A 104 10.04 -4.00 2.81
CA VAL A 104 10.51 -5.40 2.73
C VAL A 104 10.93 -5.92 4.10
N ASN A 105 11.66 -5.13 4.90
CA ASN A 105 12.08 -5.52 6.25
C ASN A 105 10.88 -5.81 7.16
N VAL A 106 9.80 -5.04 7.06
CA VAL A 106 8.57 -5.32 7.81
C VAL A 106 7.85 -6.55 7.27
N MET A 107 7.78 -6.74 5.96
CA MET A 107 7.09 -7.88 5.35
C MET A 107 7.77 -9.21 5.68
N LEU A 108 9.10 -9.28 5.63
CA LEU A 108 9.89 -10.45 6.03
C LEU A 108 10.03 -10.58 7.55
N GLY A 109 10.04 -9.47 8.28
CA GLY A 109 10.29 -9.46 9.72
C GLY A 109 9.14 -10.03 10.57
N LYS A 110 9.47 -10.43 11.80
CA LYS A 110 8.47 -10.88 12.80
C LYS A 110 7.65 -9.73 13.41
N ARG A 111 8.06 -8.48 13.18
CA ARG A 111 7.35 -7.30 13.69
C ARG A 111 5.99 -7.16 13.01
N SER A 112 4.97 -6.95 13.82
CA SER A 112 3.62 -6.63 13.36
C SER A 112 3.50 -5.12 13.19
N ALA A 113 3.02 -4.68 12.03
CA ALA A 113 2.66 -3.30 11.75
C ALA A 113 1.26 -3.30 11.14
N VAL A 114 0.46 -2.27 11.40
CA VAL A 114 -0.90 -2.20 10.84
C VAL A 114 -0.87 -2.30 9.31
N LEU A 115 0.13 -1.69 8.68
CA LEU A 115 0.32 -1.74 7.23
C LEU A 115 0.56 -3.17 6.71
N LYS A 116 1.35 -3.97 7.45
CA LYS A 116 1.60 -5.38 7.12
C LYS A 116 0.32 -6.20 7.20
N LEU A 117 -0.46 -6.01 8.26
CA LEU A 117 -1.73 -6.73 8.44
C LEU A 117 -2.65 -6.45 7.25
N VAL A 118 -2.86 -5.17 6.95
CA VAL A 118 -3.69 -4.72 5.83
C VAL A 118 -3.25 -5.40 4.52
N MET A 119 -1.96 -5.40 4.21
CA MET A 119 -1.42 -6.05 3.02
C MET A 119 -1.66 -7.56 2.98
N MET A 120 -1.54 -8.23 4.13
CA MET A 120 -1.83 -9.67 4.24
C MET A 120 -3.32 -10.00 4.05
N PHE A 121 -4.23 -9.06 4.32
CA PHE A 121 -5.68 -9.24 4.14
C PHE A 121 -6.16 -8.89 2.72
N GLU A 122 -5.48 -8.00 2.00
CA GLU A 122 -5.82 -7.66 0.60
C GLU A 122 -5.85 -8.89 -0.32
N GLY A 123 -5.09 -9.95 -0.02
CA GLY A 123 -5.07 -11.20 -0.80
C GLY A 123 -6.18 -12.22 -0.49
N LYS A 124 -6.94 -12.04 0.60
CA LYS A 124 -7.98 -13.01 1.04
C LYS A 124 -9.42 -12.49 0.93
N ALA A 125 -9.62 -11.20 0.65
CA ALA A 125 -10.95 -10.58 0.65
C ALA A 125 -11.65 -10.54 -0.72
N ASN A 126 -11.09 -11.13 -1.78
CA ASN A 126 -11.71 -11.09 -3.11
C ASN A 126 -12.63 -12.28 -3.43
N GLU A 127 -12.90 -13.19 -2.49
CA GLU A 127 -13.83 -14.32 -2.73
C GLU A 127 -15.21 -14.19 -2.05
N SER A 128 -15.47 -13.17 -1.20
CA SER A 128 -16.73 -13.18 -0.42
C SER A 128 -17.36 -11.83 -0.06
N ASN A 129 -17.22 -10.78 -0.88
CA ASN A 129 -18.14 -9.65 -0.75
C ASN A 129 -18.63 -9.17 -2.13
N PRO A 130 -19.78 -9.66 -2.62
CA PRO A 130 -20.44 -8.97 -3.71
C PRO A 130 -20.79 -7.57 -3.19
N LYS A 131 -20.21 -6.52 -3.79
CA LYS A 131 -20.70 -5.15 -3.62
C LYS A 131 -22.23 -5.20 -3.79
N PRO A 132 -23.04 -4.73 -2.82
CA PRO A 132 -24.47 -4.60 -3.06
C PRO A 132 -24.65 -3.57 -4.18
N SER A 133 -24.86 -4.08 -5.39
CA SER A 133 -25.26 -3.30 -6.55
C SER A 133 -26.73 -2.96 -6.39
N GLY A 134 -27.00 -1.83 -5.75
CA GLY A 134 -28.32 -1.22 -5.69
C GLY A 134 -28.18 0.25 -5.29
N PRO A 135 -28.95 1.18 -5.89
CA PRO A 135 -29.04 2.53 -5.35
C PRO A 135 -29.52 2.44 -3.88
N PRO A 136 -29.03 3.34 -2.99
CA PRO A 136 -29.53 3.41 -1.62
C PRO A 136 -31.06 3.51 -1.64
N PRO A 137 -31.78 2.80 -0.74
CA PRO A 137 -33.23 2.94 -0.63
C PRO A 137 -33.57 4.41 -0.41
N GLU A 138 -34.45 4.97 -1.23
CA GLU A 138 -34.96 6.32 -0.99
C GLU A 138 -35.69 6.32 0.36
N ARG A 139 -35.22 7.19 1.26
CA ARG A 139 -35.92 7.44 2.51
C ARG A 139 -37.11 8.33 2.17
N ASP A 140 -38.27 7.72 1.98
CA ASP A 140 -39.50 8.46 1.84
C ASP A 140 -39.87 9.16 3.16
N ILE A 141 -40.30 10.42 3.03
CA ILE A 141 -40.74 11.33 4.09
C ILE A 141 -41.88 10.76 4.95
N ALA A 142 -42.54 9.68 4.49
CA ALA A 142 -43.57 8.96 5.22
C ALA A 142 -43.03 8.10 6.38
N SER A 143 -41.72 7.97 6.55
CA SER A 143 -41.08 7.13 7.60
C SER A 143 -40.53 7.92 8.79
N LEU A 144 -40.91 9.19 8.97
CA LEU A 144 -40.64 9.94 10.21
C LEU A 144 -41.88 9.88 11.12
N PRO A 145 -41.72 9.65 12.44
CA PRO A 145 -42.84 9.63 13.39
C PRO A 145 -43.51 10.99 13.54
#